data_AF-A0A933H6B3-F1
#
_entry.id   AF-A0A933H6B3-F1
#
_cell.length_a   1.000
_cell.length_b   1.000
_cell.length_c   1.000
_cell.angle_alpha   90.00
_cell.angle_beta   90.00
_cell.angle_gamma   90.00
#
_symmetry.space_group_name_H-M   'P 1'
#
loop_
_entity.id
_entity.type
_entity.pdbx_description
1 polymer ?
#
loop_
_entity_poly.entity_id
_entity_poly.type
_entity_poly.pdbx_seq_one_letter_code
_entity_poly.pdbx_strand_id
1 'polypeptide(L)'
;MGESNSRIMRSITNHVRSTMTILDGILIFFAAILGGGLNAIAGGGSFITVPTLIFVNVPATLASATNALSLWPGSISSAIALRKELSDQKQNVIFFGITSLAGGVTGALLLIRTPNDTFVKLLPFFMLFATLMFVYGNMLTKSLRERLTQSGKPSKVWLAGVLVLQYIIATYGGYFGGGLGILLLGTLSLMEMKDIHRMNGLKAVLAVLINGAAVVTFTIR
;
A
#
# COMPACT_ATOMS: atom_id res chain seq x y z
N MET A 1 38.14 6.83 -3.83
CA MET A 1 36.87 6.99 -3.08
C MET A 1 35.90 5.81 -3.19
N GLY A 2 35.93 4.97 -4.24
CA GLY A 2 35.01 3.83 -4.41
C GLY A 2 35.23 2.61 -3.50
N GLU A 3 36.47 2.33 -3.07
CA GLU A 3 36.75 1.16 -2.22
C GLU A 3 36.33 1.30 -0.74
N SER A 4 36.26 2.53 -0.23
CA SER A 4 35.87 2.76 1.18
C SER A 4 34.37 2.50 1.38
N ASN A 5 33.55 2.94 0.41
CA ASN A 5 32.10 2.72 0.46
C ASN A 5 31.73 1.25 0.23
N SER A 6 32.49 0.52 -0.59
CA SER A 6 32.26 -0.93 -0.81
C SER A 6 32.63 -1.77 0.42
N ARG A 7 33.65 -1.37 1.20
CA ARG A 7 34.00 -2.01 2.47
C ARG A 7 32.98 -1.73 3.57
N ILE A 8 32.44 -0.51 3.65
CA ILE A 8 31.39 -0.16 4.62
C ILE A 8 30.09 -0.90 4.29
N MET A 9 29.66 -0.93 3.03
CA MET A 9 28.50 -1.71 2.61
C MET A 9 28.67 -3.20 2.88
N ARG A 10 29.84 -3.79 2.54
CA ARG A 10 30.13 -5.20 2.85
C ARG A 10 30.16 -5.46 4.37
N SER A 11 30.66 -4.53 5.17
CA SER A 11 30.68 -4.66 6.64
C SER A 11 29.27 -4.62 7.24
N ILE A 12 28.39 -3.73 6.74
CA ILE A 12 26.99 -3.67 7.16
C ILE A 12 26.23 -4.92 6.73
N THR A 13 26.41 -5.37 5.47
CA THR A 13 25.80 -6.61 4.98
C THR A 13 26.28 -7.83 5.75
N ASN A 14 27.57 -7.89 6.13
CA ASN A 14 28.11 -8.99 6.91
C ASN A 14 27.65 -8.97 8.38
N HIS A 15 27.47 -7.79 9.00
CA HIS A 15 26.87 -7.66 10.33
C HIS A 15 25.39 -8.05 10.36
N VAL A 16 24.62 -7.69 9.33
CA VAL A 16 23.22 -8.13 9.19
C VAL A 16 23.16 -9.65 9.00
N ARG A 17 24.10 -10.24 8.24
CA ARG A 17 24.14 -11.69 7.98
C ARG A 17 24.62 -12.51 9.18
N SER A 18 25.46 -11.96 10.06
CA SER A 18 25.95 -12.67 11.25
C SER A 18 25.02 -12.59 12.46
N THR A 19 23.98 -11.74 12.41
CA THR A 19 23.10 -11.43 13.57
C THR A 19 21.66 -11.87 13.36
N MET A 20 21.26 -12.38 12.19
CA MET A 20 19.95 -13.00 12.05
C MET A 20 19.94 -14.34 12.76
N THR A 21 19.38 -14.34 13.97
CA THR A 21 19.19 -15.55 14.74
C THR A 21 18.13 -16.43 14.08
N ILE A 22 18.16 -17.73 14.33
CA ILE A 22 17.11 -18.66 13.86
C ILE A 22 15.72 -18.17 14.33
N LEU A 23 15.67 -17.54 15.51
CA LEU A 23 14.47 -16.93 16.07
C LEU A 23 13.92 -15.79 15.19
N ASP A 24 14.77 -14.90 14.68
CA ASP A 24 14.37 -13.82 13.77
C ASP A 24 13.77 -14.39 12.47
N GLY A 25 14.37 -15.45 11.93
CA GLY A 25 13.86 -16.15 10.75
C GLY A 25 12.46 -16.74 10.97
N ILE A 26 12.24 -17.38 12.13
CA ILE A 26 10.93 -17.93 12.51
C ILE A 26 9.89 -16.80 12.66
N LEU A 27 10.25 -15.70 13.31
CA LEU A 27 9.36 -14.54 13.48
C LEU A 27 8.93 -13.95 12.13
N ILE A 28 9.89 -13.72 11.23
CA ILE A 28 9.61 -13.17 9.88
C ILE A 28 8.75 -14.14 9.08
N PHE A 29 8.99 -15.45 9.18
CA PHE A 29 8.19 -16.46 8.48
C PHE A 29 6.71 -16.42 8.89
N PHE A 30 6.41 -16.45 10.19
CA PHE A 30 5.03 -16.37 10.67
C PHE A 30 4.39 -15.01 10.38
N ALA A 31 5.16 -13.92 10.53
CA ALA A 31 4.70 -12.58 10.18
C ALA A 31 4.36 -12.46 8.67
N ALA A 32 5.13 -13.10 7.80
CA ALA A 32 4.88 -13.12 6.36
C ALA A 32 3.61 -13.91 6.02
N ILE A 33 3.37 -15.06 6.67
CA ILE A 33 2.14 -15.85 6.46
C ILE A 33 0.91 -15.07 6.94
N LEU A 34 0.93 -14.58 8.17
CA LEU A 34 -0.19 -13.81 8.74
C LEU A 34 -0.42 -12.51 7.98
N GLY A 35 0.66 -11.79 7.67
CA GLY A 35 0.63 -10.58 6.86
C GLY A 35 0.06 -10.86 5.47
N GLY A 36 0.53 -11.89 4.78
CA GLY A 36 0.01 -12.29 3.47
C GLY A 36 -1.49 -12.59 3.50
N GLY A 37 -1.94 -13.37 4.48
CA GLY A 37 -3.35 -13.71 4.67
C GLY A 37 -4.23 -12.48 4.93
N LEU A 38 -3.83 -11.62 5.88
CA LEU A 38 -4.57 -10.38 6.18
C LEU A 38 -4.56 -9.40 5.00
N ASN A 39 -3.46 -9.35 4.23
CA ASN A 39 -3.39 -8.50 3.06
C ASN A 39 -4.34 -8.98 1.95
N ALA A 40 -4.47 -10.30 1.76
CA ALA A 40 -5.42 -10.87 0.81
C ALA A 40 -6.88 -10.50 1.16
N ILE A 41 -7.25 -10.60 2.44
CA ILE A 41 -8.62 -10.34 2.91
C ILE A 41 -8.92 -8.84 2.90
N ALA A 42 -8.20 -8.06 3.70
CA ALA A 42 -8.55 -6.68 4.00
C ALA A 42 -7.46 -5.66 3.61
N GLY A 43 -6.24 -6.11 3.31
CA GLY A 43 -5.13 -5.21 2.96
C GLY A 43 -4.37 -4.64 4.16
N GLY A 44 -4.56 -5.20 5.36
CA GLY A 44 -3.93 -4.75 6.60
C GLY A 44 -2.64 -5.48 6.98
N GLY A 45 -2.22 -6.48 6.20
CA GLY A 45 -1.10 -7.35 6.55
C GLY A 45 0.24 -6.66 6.73
N SER A 46 0.43 -5.54 6.04
CA SER A 46 1.63 -4.72 6.14
C SER A 46 1.85 -4.09 7.51
N PHE A 47 0.80 -3.99 8.34
CA PHE A 47 0.92 -3.58 9.73
C PHE A 47 1.61 -4.61 10.62
N ILE A 48 1.72 -5.85 10.15
CA ILE A 48 2.50 -6.88 10.81
C ILE A 48 3.90 -6.92 10.19
N THR A 49 4.00 -7.04 8.87
CA THR A 49 5.29 -7.28 8.19
C THR A 49 6.27 -6.13 8.34
N VAL A 50 5.84 -4.86 8.20
CA VAL A 50 6.74 -3.70 8.26
C VAL A 50 7.33 -3.52 9.67
N PRO A 51 6.53 -3.50 10.75
CA PRO A 51 7.10 -3.44 12.11
C PRO A 51 7.97 -4.65 12.45
N THR A 52 7.62 -5.87 12.00
CA THR A 52 8.47 -7.05 12.23
C THR A 52 9.85 -6.90 11.57
N LEU A 53 9.91 -6.38 10.34
CA LEU A 53 11.19 -6.12 9.67
C LEU A 53 12.01 -5.05 10.40
N ILE A 54 11.36 -3.98 10.87
CA ILE A 54 12.04 -2.94 11.67
C ILE A 54 12.55 -3.50 13.00
N PHE A 55 11.78 -4.39 13.64
CA PHE A 55 12.15 -5.04 14.89
C PHE A 55 13.43 -5.87 14.77
N VAL A 56 13.65 -6.51 13.62
CA VAL A 56 14.90 -7.23 13.30
C VAL A 56 15.99 -6.32 12.71
N ASN A 57 15.91 -5.00 12.96
CA ASN A 57 16.89 -3.97 12.55
C ASN A 57 16.98 -3.67 11.04
N VAL A 58 15.93 -3.95 10.27
CA VAL A 58 15.87 -3.48 8.87
C VAL A 58 15.50 -1.99 8.85
N PRO A 59 16.22 -1.13 8.10
CA PRO A 59 15.84 0.27 7.92
C PRO A 59 14.38 0.40 7.46
N ALA A 60 13.62 1.32 8.04
CA ALA A 60 12.18 1.39 7.82
C ALA A 60 11.79 1.68 6.36
N THR A 61 12.58 2.47 5.65
CA THR A 61 12.42 2.69 4.20
C THR A 61 12.61 1.39 3.41
N LEU A 62 13.60 0.57 3.78
CA LEU A 62 13.85 -0.73 3.16
C LEU A 62 12.78 -1.76 3.53
N ALA A 63 12.27 -1.72 4.77
CA ALA A 63 11.17 -2.57 5.22
C ALA A 63 9.89 -2.31 4.40
N SER A 64 9.53 -1.04 4.19
CA SER A 64 8.40 -0.66 3.33
C SER A 64 8.61 -1.07 1.87
N ALA A 65 9.80 -0.84 1.31
CA ALA A 65 10.12 -1.27 -0.06
C ALA A 65 10.02 -2.80 -0.22
N THR A 66 10.55 -3.55 0.74
CA THR A 66 10.50 -5.02 0.77
C THR A 66 9.06 -5.52 0.86
N ASN A 67 8.23 -4.89 1.70
CA ASN A 67 6.80 -5.21 1.80
C ASN A 67 6.07 -4.96 0.47
N ALA A 68 6.29 -3.80 -0.18
CA ALA A 68 5.69 -3.50 -1.48
C ALA A 68 6.08 -4.54 -2.54
N LEU A 69 7.36 -4.91 -2.61
CA LEU A 69 7.86 -5.95 -3.50
C LEU A 69 7.25 -7.33 -3.21
N SER A 70 7.09 -7.67 -1.92
CA SER A 70 6.52 -8.96 -1.51
C SER A 70 5.03 -9.08 -1.85
N LEU A 71 4.29 -7.98 -1.77
CA LEU A 71 2.86 -7.94 -2.05
C LEU A 71 2.53 -7.81 -3.55
N TRP A 72 3.47 -7.34 -4.36
CA TRP A 72 3.23 -7.07 -5.77
C TRP A 72 2.82 -8.31 -6.57
N PRO A 73 3.53 -9.47 -6.50
CA PRO A 73 3.09 -10.70 -7.18
C PRO A 73 1.72 -11.19 -6.70
N GLY A 74 1.46 -11.15 -5.38
CA GLY A 74 0.18 -11.55 -4.81
C GLY A 74 -0.98 -10.68 -5.31
N SER A 75 -0.74 -9.38 -5.47
CA SER A 75 -1.72 -8.43 -6.02
C SER A 75 -1.99 -8.71 -7.50
N ILE A 76 -0.96 -9.07 -8.28
CA ILE A 76 -1.11 -9.48 -9.69
C ILE A 76 -1.99 -10.72 -9.79
N SER A 77 -1.69 -11.75 -8.98
CA SER A 77 -2.49 -12.98 -8.94
C SER A 77 -3.95 -12.69 -8.59
N SER A 78 -4.20 -11.83 -7.60
CA SER A 78 -5.55 -11.41 -7.21
C SER A 78 -6.28 -10.66 -8.33
N ALA A 79 -5.58 -9.75 -9.02
CA ALA A 79 -6.13 -9.00 -10.14
C ALA A 79 -6.49 -9.92 -11.33
N ILE A 80 -5.66 -10.91 -11.63
CA ILE A 80 -5.93 -11.90 -12.68
C ILE A 80 -7.12 -12.79 -12.30
N ALA A 81 -7.19 -13.24 -11.05
CA ALA A 81 -8.29 -14.09 -10.56
C ALA A 81 -9.65 -13.38 -10.66
N LEU A 82 -9.69 -12.08 -10.38
CA LEU A 82 -10.91 -11.27 -10.37
C LEU A 82 -11.14 -10.49 -11.69
N ARG A 83 -10.37 -10.77 -12.76
CA ARG A 83 -10.45 -10.02 -14.02
C ARG A 83 -11.82 -10.07 -14.70
N LYS A 84 -12.55 -11.17 -14.54
CA LYS A 84 -13.88 -11.36 -15.14
C LYS A 84 -14.92 -10.43 -14.51
N GLU A 85 -14.78 -10.18 -13.21
CA GLU A 85 -15.64 -9.28 -12.41
C GLU A 85 -15.44 -7.78 -12.74
N LEU A 86 -14.42 -7.45 -13.53
CA LEU A 86 -14.08 -6.08 -13.94
C LEU A 86 -14.43 -5.78 -15.41
N SER A 87 -14.96 -6.74 -16.14
CA SER A 87 -15.19 -6.64 -17.59
C SER A 87 -16.16 -5.52 -17.98
N ASP A 88 -17.09 -5.20 -17.09
CA ASP A 88 -18.11 -4.15 -17.18
C ASP A 88 -17.68 -2.80 -16.58
N GLN A 89 -16.46 -2.69 -16.02
CA GLN A 89 -15.98 -1.49 -15.32
C GLN A 89 -14.67 -0.92 -15.87
N LYS A 90 -14.39 -1.15 -17.16
CA LYS A 90 -13.14 -0.72 -17.82
C LYS A 90 -12.83 0.77 -17.63
N GLN A 91 -13.86 1.62 -17.66
CA GLN A 91 -13.68 3.05 -17.46
C GLN A 91 -13.18 3.38 -16.05
N ASN A 92 -13.77 2.79 -15.01
CA ASN A 92 -13.31 2.97 -13.63
C ASN A 92 -11.88 2.44 -13.46
N VAL A 93 -11.57 1.28 -14.03
CA VAL A 93 -10.21 0.71 -14.01
C VAL A 93 -9.19 1.69 -14.62
N ILE A 94 -9.52 2.33 -15.74
CA ILE A 94 -8.61 3.29 -16.40
C ILE A 94 -8.45 4.56 -15.57
N PHE A 95 -9.55 5.23 -15.18
CA PHE A 95 -9.47 6.51 -14.46
C PHE A 95 -8.80 6.38 -13.08
N PHE A 96 -9.21 5.37 -12.31
CA PHE A 96 -8.60 5.11 -11.01
C PHE A 96 -7.19 4.53 -11.18
N GLY A 97 -6.96 3.73 -12.21
CA GLY A 97 -5.65 3.16 -12.50
C GLY A 97 -4.60 4.22 -12.81
N ILE A 98 -4.90 5.16 -13.71
CA ILE A 98 -3.99 6.27 -14.05
C ILE A 98 -3.70 7.13 -12.82
N THR A 99 -4.75 7.51 -12.09
CA THR A 99 -4.62 8.29 -10.85
C THR A 99 -3.77 7.56 -9.81
N SER A 100 -3.95 6.25 -9.69
CA SER A 100 -3.22 5.41 -8.74
C SER A 100 -1.77 5.20 -9.13
N LEU A 101 -1.49 5.06 -10.43
CA LEU A 101 -0.15 4.98 -10.95
C LEU A 101 0.60 6.30 -10.70
N ALA A 102 -0.03 7.43 -11.03
CA ALA A 102 0.55 8.76 -10.79
C ALA A 102 0.83 8.99 -9.29
N GLY A 103 -0.15 8.72 -8.43
CA GLY A 103 0.02 8.83 -6.98
C GLY A 103 1.11 7.88 -6.46
N GLY A 104 1.11 6.61 -6.91
CA GLY A 104 2.11 5.62 -6.53
C GLY A 104 3.54 6.04 -6.86
N VAL A 105 3.76 6.59 -8.07
CA VAL A 105 5.07 7.15 -8.47
C VAL A 105 5.44 8.34 -7.58
N THR A 106 4.52 9.28 -7.35
CA THR A 106 4.75 10.43 -6.48
C THR A 106 5.13 9.99 -5.07
N GLY A 107 4.40 9.03 -4.50
CA GLY A 107 4.67 8.47 -3.18
C GLY A 107 6.04 7.80 -3.09
N ALA A 108 6.38 6.96 -4.07
CA ALA A 108 7.67 6.28 -4.10
C ALA A 108 8.85 7.27 -4.22
N LEU A 109 8.70 8.30 -5.05
CA LEU A 109 9.68 9.38 -5.19
C LEU A 109 9.84 10.21 -3.92
N LEU A 110 8.78 10.40 -3.15
CA LEU A 110 8.83 11.04 -1.83
C LEU A 110 9.55 10.13 -0.83
N LEU A 111 9.32 8.81 -0.86
CA LEU A 111 9.98 7.88 0.05
C LEU A 111 11.49 7.87 -0.16
N ILE A 112 11.94 7.79 -1.41
CA ILE A 112 13.37 7.80 -1.76
C ILE A 112 14.07 9.09 -1.29
N ARG A 113 13.35 10.22 -1.28
CA ARG A 113 13.88 11.50 -0.80
C ARG A 113 13.76 11.67 0.72
N THR A 114 13.03 10.81 1.42
CA THR A 114 12.83 10.95 2.86
C THR A 114 13.95 10.25 3.63
N PRO A 115 14.64 10.94 4.55
CA PRO A 115 15.57 10.30 5.48
C PRO A 115 14.89 9.24 6.35
N ASN A 116 15.57 8.13 6.63
CA ASN A 116 15.02 7.02 7.41
C ASN A 116 14.48 7.49 8.79
N ASP A 117 15.18 8.40 9.46
CA ASP A 117 14.75 8.92 10.78
C ASP A 117 13.43 9.69 10.72
N THR A 118 13.21 10.45 9.64
CA THR A 118 11.94 11.16 9.42
C THR A 118 10.82 10.16 9.16
N PHE A 119 11.09 9.12 8.35
CA PHE A 119 10.10 8.09 8.07
C PHE A 119 9.69 7.30 9.33
N VAL A 120 10.66 6.93 10.17
CA VAL A 120 10.40 6.25 11.45
C VAL A 120 9.52 7.10 12.37
N LYS A 121 9.72 8.42 12.41
CA LYS A 121 8.87 9.33 13.18
C LYS A 121 7.44 9.44 12.62
N LEU A 122 7.26 9.27 11.31
CA LEU A 122 5.94 9.32 10.66
C LEU A 122 5.17 8.01 10.77
N LEU A 123 5.86 6.87 10.93
CA LEU A 123 5.24 5.54 10.99
C LEU A 123 4.06 5.46 11.97
N PRO A 124 4.16 5.87 13.25
CA PRO A 124 3.05 5.78 14.20
C PRO A 124 1.81 6.55 13.73
N PHE A 125 2.00 7.71 13.09
CA PHE A 125 0.90 8.51 12.57
C PHE A 125 0.22 7.83 11.37
N PHE A 126 0.98 7.22 10.46
CA PHE A 126 0.40 6.47 9.35
C PHE A 126 -0.32 5.20 9.80
N MET A 127 0.24 4.50 10.77
CA MET A 127 -0.39 3.33 11.38
C MET A 127 -1.69 3.72 12.08
N LEU A 128 -1.66 4.81 12.86
CA LEU A 128 -2.85 5.32 13.54
C LEU A 128 -3.92 5.75 12.53
N PHE A 129 -3.54 6.54 11.52
CA PHE A 129 -4.46 6.99 10.48
C PHE A 129 -5.15 5.83 9.78
N ALA A 130 -4.38 4.83 9.33
CA ALA A 130 -4.95 3.72 8.60
C ALA A 130 -5.70 2.73 9.51
N THR A 131 -5.35 2.62 10.80
CA THR A 131 -6.14 1.90 11.81
C THR A 131 -7.47 2.61 12.08
N LEU A 132 -7.47 3.94 12.22
CA LEU A 132 -8.71 4.72 12.36
C LEU A 132 -9.57 4.58 11.12
N MET A 133 -8.98 4.61 9.92
CA MET A 133 -9.70 4.33 8.69
C MET A 133 -10.21 2.89 8.61
N PHE A 134 -9.53 1.91 9.19
CA PHE A 134 -10.02 0.54 9.26
C PHE A 134 -11.25 0.42 10.17
N VAL A 135 -11.16 0.96 11.39
CA VAL A 135 -12.21 0.89 12.40
C VAL A 135 -13.42 1.72 12.01
N TYR A 136 -13.19 2.97 11.59
CA TYR A 136 -14.25 3.92 11.29
C TYR A 136 -14.58 4.01 9.80
N GLY A 137 -13.88 3.29 8.92
CA GLY A 137 -14.04 3.41 7.47
C GLY A 137 -15.48 3.23 7.01
N ASN A 138 -16.18 2.24 7.55
CA ASN A 138 -17.58 1.99 7.22
C ASN A 138 -18.51 3.13 7.70
N MET A 139 -18.28 3.69 8.90
CA MET A 139 -19.04 4.83 9.40
C MET A 139 -18.75 6.11 8.61
N LEU A 140 -17.47 6.40 8.35
CA LEU A 140 -17.04 7.60 7.63
C LEU A 140 -17.55 7.59 6.20
N THR A 141 -17.45 6.44 5.53
CA THR A 141 -17.98 6.25 4.18
C THR A 141 -19.48 6.47 4.13
N LYS A 142 -20.24 5.95 5.11
CA LYS A 142 -21.69 6.12 5.18
C LYS A 142 -22.09 7.58 5.43
N SER A 143 -21.44 8.27 6.37
CA SER A 143 -21.73 9.67 6.67
C SER A 143 -21.31 10.65 5.56
N LEU A 144 -20.16 10.43 4.91
CA LEU A 144 -19.77 11.23 3.73
C LEU A 144 -20.73 10.99 2.56
N ARG A 145 -21.11 9.73 2.33
CA ARG A 145 -22.09 9.37 1.30
C ARG A 145 -23.42 10.09 1.54
N GLU A 146 -23.99 9.99 2.74
CA GLU A 146 -25.28 10.62 3.08
C GLU A 146 -25.25 12.15 2.93
N ARG A 147 -24.13 12.81 3.24
CA ARG A 147 -24.00 14.27 3.09
C ARG A 147 -23.78 14.72 1.64
N LEU A 148 -23.19 13.87 0.79
CA LEU A 148 -22.74 14.25 -0.56
C LEU A 148 -23.60 13.68 -1.69
N THR A 149 -24.44 12.66 -1.41
CA THR A 149 -25.42 12.09 -2.37
C THR A 149 -26.83 12.67 -2.26
N GLN A 150 -27.11 13.55 -1.28
CA GLN A 150 -28.37 14.32 -1.22
C GLN A 150 -28.57 15.26 -2.45
N SER A 151 -27.52 15.50 -3.24
CA SER A 151 -27.61 16.13 -4.55
C SER A 151 -27.64 15.03 -5.63
N GLY A 152 -28.82 14.73 -6.17
CA GLY A 152 -29.02 13.64 -7.14
C GLY A 152 -28.06 13.66 -8.35
N LYS A 153 -27.73 12.45 -8.83
CA LYS A 153 -26.70 12.08 -9.84
C LYS A 153 -25.26 12.43 -9.42
N PRO A 154 -24.27 11.54 -9.66
CA PRO A 154 -22.87 11.86 -9.39
C PRO A 154 -22.44 13.04 -10.27
N SER A 155 -22.38 14.23 -9.67
CA SER A 155 -21.87 15.44 -10.32
C SER A 155 -20.42 15.22 -10.76
N LYS A 156 -19.97 15.90 -11.81
CA LYS A 156 -18.54 15.93 -12.19
C LYS A 156 -17.65 16.33 -11.01
N VAL A 157 -18.17 17.15 -10.09
CA VAL A 157 -17.51 17.57 -8.86
C VAL A 157 -17.29 16.40 -7.90
N TRP A 158 -18.25 15.48 -7.80
CA TRP A 158 -18.13 14.28 -6.97
C TRP A 158 -17.04 13.34 -7.50
N LEU A 159 -17.06 13.06 -8.81
CA LEU A 159 -16.03 12.23 -9.44
C LEU A 159 -14.64 12.85 -9.29
N ALA A 160 -14.51 14.18 -9.44
CA ALA A 160 -13.25 14.88 -9.20
C ALA A 160 -12.78 14.72 -7.74
N GLY A 161 -13.67 14.88 -6.75
CA GLY A 161 -13.34 14.70 -5.34
C GLY A 161 -12.86 13.28 -5.01
N VAL A 162 -13.52 12.26 -5.55
CA VAL A 162 -13.12 10.86 -5.35
C VAL A 162 -11.77 10.56 -6.02
N LEU A 163 -11.50 11.12 -7.21
CA LEU A 163 -10.19 10.97 -7.87
C LEU A 163 -9.07 11.67 -7.10
N VAL A 164 -9.32 12.86 -6.54
CA VAL A 164 -8.35 13.54 -5.66
C VAL A 164 -8.06 12.70 -4.42
N LEU A 165 -9.10 12.15 -3.78
CA LEU A 165 -8.94 11.25 -2.64
C LEU A 165 -8.14 10.00 -3.03
N GLN A 166 -8.45 9.39 -4.18
CA GLN A 166 -7.71 8.25 -4.71
C GLN A 166 -6.23 8.59 -4.93
N TYR A 167 -5.93 9.78 -5.48
CA TYR A 167 -4.55 10.22 -5.69
C TYR A 167 -3.78 10.35 -4.38
N ILE A 168 -4.41 10.91 -3.34
CA ILE A 168 -3.82 11.03 -2.00
C ILE A 168 -3.54 9.63 -1.42
N ILE A 169 -4.49 8.72 -1.52
CA ILE A 169 -4.36 7.34 -1.03
C ILE A 169 -3.29 6.57 -1.81
N ALA A 170 -3.21 6.77 -3.12
CA ALA A 170 -2.16 6.18 -3.94
C ALA A 170 -0.78 6.73 -3.62
N THR A 171 -0.68 8.03 -3.32
CA THR A 171 0.56 8.68 -2.84
C THR A 171 0.98 8.08 -1.49
N TYR A 172 0.05 7.92 -0.56
CA TYR A 172 0.30 7.21 0.70
C TYR A 172 0.75 5.76 0.47
N GLY A 173 0.10 5.05 -0.46
CA GLY A 173 0.44 3.68 -0.81
C GLY A 173 1.82 3.52 -1.43
N GLY A 174 2.22 4.44 -2.32
CA GLY A 174 3.57 4.45 -2.89
C GLY A 174 4.65 4.85 -1.87
N TYR A 175 4.28 5.66 -0.88
CA TYR A 175 5.19 6.15 0.16
C TYR A 175 5.41 5.13 1.30
N PHE A 176 4.34 4.65 1.93
CA PHE A 176 4.41 3.75 3.08
C PHE A 176 3.94 2.33 2.73
N GLY A 177 2.87 2.22 1.93
CA GLY A 177 2.27 0.95 1.49
C GLY A 177 1.49 0.19 2.57
N GLY A 178 1.70 0.48 3.85
CA GLY A 178 1.03 -0.21 4.93
C GLY A 178 -0.45 0.15 5.05
N GLY A 179 -1.33 -0.85 5.16
CA GLY A 179 -2.78 -0.63 5.24
C GLY A 179 -3.42 -0.13 3.94
N LEU A 180 -2.69 -0.14 2.82
CA LEU A 180 -3.18 0.40 1.54
C LEU A 180 -4.51 -0.24 1.10
N GLY A 181 -4.67 -1.56 1.23
CA GLY A 181 -5.89 -2.20 0.78
C GLY A 181 -7.13 -1.78 1.57
N ILE A 182 -6.97 -1.39 2.85
CA ILE A 182 -8.06 -0.84 3.67
C ILE A 182 -8.50 0.52 3.13
N LEU A 183 -7.53 1.40 2.81
CA LEU A 183 -7.80 2.72 2.27
C LEU A 183 -8.44 2.65 0.86
N LEU A 184 -7.97 1.71 0.04
CA LEU A 184 -8.58 1.43 -1.27
C LEU A 184 -10.02 0.96 -1.11
N LEU A 185 -10.28 -0.01 -0.23
CA LEU A 185 -11.66 -0.49 0.03
C LEU A 185 -12.56 0.64 0.54
N GLY A 186 -12.06 1.53 1.41
CA GLY A 186 -12.79 2.72 1.86
C GLY A 186 -13.20 3.64 0.70
N THR A 187 -12.27 3.90 -0.23
CA THR A 187 -12.54 4.76 -1.41
C THR A 187 -13.51 4.10 -2.38
N LEU A 188 -13.38 2.79 -2.61
CA LEU A 188 -14.28 2.05 -3.48
C LEU A 188 -15.69 1.92 -2.87
N SER A 189 -15.79 1.89 -1.54
CA SER A 189 -17.09 1.88 -0.84
C SER A 189 -17.84 3.20 -1.03
N LEU A 190 -17.14 4.33 -1.18
CA LEU A 190 -17.76 5.62 -1.54
C LEU A 190 -18.39 5.60 -2.95
N MET A 191 -17.92 4.72 -3.84
CA MET A 191 -18.46 4.58 -5.21
C MET A 191 -19.71 3.69 -5.30
N GLU A 192 -20.32 3.33 -4.16
CA GLU A 192 -21.50 2.45 -4.08
C GLU A 192 -21.31 1.06 -4.69
N MET A 193 -20.07 0.57 -4.76
CA MET A 193 -19.81 -0.80 -5.18
C MET A 193 -20.37 -1.75 -4.12
N LYS A 194 -21.50 -2.41 -4.41
CA LYS A 194 -22.16 -3.33 -3.46
C LYS A 194 -21.59 -4.74 -3.50
N ASP A 195 -20.87 -5.08 -4.57
CA ASP A 195 -20.30 -6.41 -4.77
C ASP A 195 -18.85 -6.47 -4.28
N ILE A 196 -18.64 -7.32 -3.27
CA ILE A 196 -17.33 -7.49 -2.63
C ILE A 196 -16.27 -8.07 -3.58
N HIS A 197 -16.66 -8.90 -4.56
CA HIS A 197 -15.74 -9.46 -5.53
C HIS A 197 -15.27 -8.39 -6.51
N ARG A 198 -16.17 -7.50 -6.94
CA ARG A 198 -15.83 -6.35 -7.79
C ARG A 198 -14.94 -5.35 -7.06
N MET A 199 -15.25 -5.06 -5.80
CA MET A 199 -14.41 -4.19 -4.97
C MET A 199 -13.01 -4.76 -4.79
N ASN A 200 -12.90 -6.06 -4.45
CA ASN A 200 -11.61 -6.71 -4.29
C ASN A 200 -10.83 -6.81 -5.61
N GLY A 201 -11.52 -6.99 -6.75
CA GLY A 201 -10.90 -7.01 -8.06
C GLY A 201 -10.27 -5.66 -8.40
N LEU A 202 -11.03 -4.57 -8.21
CA LEU A 202 -10.53 -3.23 -8.48
C LEU A 202 -9.43 -2.86 -7.48
N LYS A 203 -9.59 -3.16 -6.19
CA LYS A 203 -8.54 -3.04 -5.17
C LYS A 203 -7.25 -3.71 -5.62
N ALA A 204 -7.33 -4.95 -6.10
CA ALA A 204 -6.16 -5.70 -6.54
C ALA A 204 -5.45 -5.01 -7.72
N VAL A 205 -6.19 -4.56 -8.74
CA VAL A 205 -5.62 -3.82 -9.88
C VAL A 205 -4.94 -2.53 -9.42
N LEU A 206 -5.58 -1.75 -8.55
CA LEU A 206 -5.00 -0.50 -8.05
C LEU A 206 -3.76 -0.77 -7.19
N ALA A 207 -3.78 -1.82 -6.36
CA ALA A 207 -2.62 -2.24 -5.58
C ALA A 207 -1.46 -2.71 -6.47
N VAL A 208 -1.72 -3.39 -7.60
CA VAL A 208 -0.69 -3.73 -8.59
C VAL A 208 -0.03 -2.48 -9.15
N LEU A 209 -0.81 -1.46 -9.50
CA LEU A 209 -0.29 -0.23 -10.10
C LEU A 209 0.51 0.59 -9.08
N ILE A 210 0.02 0.72 -7.85
CA ILE A 210 0.68 1.49 -6.78
C ILE A 210 1.96 0.80 -6.33
N ASN A 211 1.89 -0.48 -5.96
CA ASN A 211 3.07 -1.23 -5.53
C ASN A 211 4.04 -1.44 -6.69
N GLY A 212 3.54 -1.66 -7.90
CA GLY A 212 4.37 -1.77 -9.11
C GLY A 212 5.13 -0.49 -9.40
N ALA A 213 4.48 0.68 -9.32
CA ALA A 213 5.15 1.97 -9.41
C ALA A 213 6.24 2.10 -8.35
N ALA A 214 5.94 1.74 -7.10
CA ALA A 214 6.92 1.79 -6.02
C ALA A 214 8.12 0.87 -6.29
N VAL A 215 7.88 -0.40 -6.61
CA VAL A 215 8.91 -1.40 -6.95
C VAL A 215 9.79 -0.94 -8.10
N VAL A 216 9.20 -0.48 -9.20
CA VAL A 216 9.95 0.02 -10.36
C VAL A 216 10.80 1.23 -9.96
N THR A 217 10.23 2.18 -9.21
CA THR A 217 10.96 3.37 -8.77
C THR A 217 12.12 3.02 -7.83
N PHE A 218 11.93 2.07 -6.90
CA PHE A 218 12.99 1.59 -6.00
C PHE A 218 14.06 0.74 -6.70
N THR A 219 13.74 0.10 -7.83
CA THR A 219 14.71 -0.69 -8.59
C THR A 219 15.64 0.19 -9.44
N ILE A 220 15.15 1.34 -9.89
CA ILE A 220 15.89 2.26 -10.78
C ILE A 220 16.84 3.20 -10.00
N ARG A 221 16.61 3.41 -8.70
CA ARG A 221 17.30 4.40 -7.84
C ARG A 221 18.08 3.73 -6.74
#